data_AF-A0A6G9CX71-F1
#
_entry.id   AF-A0A6G9CX71-F1
#
_cell.length_a   1.000
_cell.length_b   1.000
_cell.length_c   1.000
_cell.angle_alpha   90.00
_cell.angle_beta   90.00
_cell.angle_gamma   90.00
#
_symmetry.space_group_name_H-M   'P 1'
#
loop_
_entity.id
_entity.type
_entity.pdbx_description
1 polymer ?
#
loop_
_entity_poly.entity_id
_entity_poly.type
_entity_poly.pdbx_seq_one_letter_code
_entity_poly.pdbx_strand_id
1 'polypeptide(L)'
;MKLHYIELTNFRQFQGTQRFNLESSDKKPVSLLFGANGAGKTTLLNAFTWALYGSLSDDVEVQDQMVTDIVWRQLPSGSSAKIAVELVFQHEGQNYKLLRSASLLKEDDKQPTPYPDIALWANNGDGQSVKVDAPQQKISSILPQSVSRFFFFNGERIEKLVQKGAYSEVKQDIKALLNIEHVERAIAHLPKVDRKITATLKDRGGEQASELQREIDEIEDRQTQLDTDLQTLDGELSTFRAERDGVLDLLRKHAEVAPIQKRRDQAVIELTNARSSVDMSRAEQANIIATRGFLAFTDDLVAKTSRTASTLYEKGALPAPLKREFVDRLLDSNKCICHAPLVTGSDARTHVQEWRQKAGLQAVETAWQQLNGQIIPMKSGPRRPERSTSRVCRQACRRQPASVSPRGRSFRTVWSAEEHES
;
A
#
# COMPACT_ATOMS: atom_id res chain seq x y z
N MET A 1 13.30 15.74 15.48
CA MET A 1 13.60 16.26 16.84
C MET A 1 14.55 15.29 17.52
N LYS A 2 15.61 15.78 18.16
CA LYS A 2 16.60 14.97 18.90
C LYS A 2 16.62 15.42 20.36
N LEU A 3 16.36 14.52 21.30
CA LEU A 3 16.26 14.87 22.73
C LEU A 3 17.66 14.91 23.36
N HIS A 4 17.91 15.91 24.20
CA HIS A 4 19.13 15.99 25.01
C HIS A 4 18.85 15.55 26.44
N TYR A 5 17.94 16.22 27.13
CA TYR A 5 17.54 15.83 28.48
C TYR A 5 16.12 16.31 28.78
N ILE A 6 15.52 15.67 29.77
CA ILE A 6 14.29 16.11 30.42
C ILE A 6 14.55 16.24 31.92
N GLU A 7 14.06 17.31 32.53
CA GLU A 7 14.14 17.56 33.96
C GLU A 7 12.74 17.77 34.54
N LEU A 8 12.43 17.05 35.61
CA LEU A 8 11.13 17.02 36.26
C LEU A 8 11.27 17.61 37.66
N THR A 9 10.40 18.54 38.03
CA THR A 9 10.34 19.11 39.38
C THR A 9 9.01 18.80 40.03
N ASN A 10 9.02 18.01 41.10
CA ASN A 10 7.85 17.59 41.89
C ASN A 10 6.70 17.04 41.04
N PHE A 11 7.03 16.34 39.96
CA PHE A 11 6.07 15.86 38.98
C PHE A 11 5.69 14.42 39.29
N ARG A 12 4.53 14.23 39.93
CA ARG A 12 3.98 12.93 40.32
C ARG A 12 4.98 12.11 41.14
N GLN A 13 5.39 10.94 40.67
CA GLN A 13 6.31 10.05 41.41
C GLN A 13 7.72 10.64 41.54
N PHE A 14 8.06 11.69 40.80
CA PHE A 14 9.37 12.32 40.81
C PHE A 14 9.41 13.48 41.82
N GLN A 15 9.85 13.16 43.04
CA GLN A 15 10.08 14.14 44.10
C GLN A 15 11.33 14.99 43.83
N GLY A 16 11.24 16.29 44.10
CA GLY A 16 12.34 17.23 43.89
C GLY A 16 12.66 17.40 42.41
N THR A 17 13.89 17.77 42.11
CA THR A 17 14.38 17.93 40.73
C THR A 17 15.11 16.68 40.27
N GLN A 18 14.58 16.00 39.25
CA GLN A 18 15.13 14.77 38.68
C GLN A 18 15.43 14.98 37.20
N ARG A 19 16.66 14.71 36.78
CA ARG A 19 17.12 14.93 35.40
C ARG A 19 17.49 13.62 34.73
N PHE A 20 16.94 13.38 33.55
CA PHE A 20 17.23 12.22 32.72
C PHE A 20 17.96 12.65 31.46
N ASN A 21 19.17 12.13 31.26
CA ASN A 21 19.93 12.32 30.03
C ASN A 21 19.39 11.38 28.95
N LEU A 22 19.07 11.94 27.80
CA LEU A 22 18.48 11.26 26.64
C LEU A 22 19.34 11.39 25.38
N GLU A 23 20.55 11.96 25.51
CA GLU A 23 21.44 12.17 24.39
C GLU A 23 21.77 10.87 23.67
N SER A 24 21.45 10.85 22.38
CA SER A 24 21.80 9.78 21.46
C SER A 24 22.86 10.25 20.46
N SER A 25 23.63 9.31 19.92
CA SER A 25 24.58 9.56 18.83
C SER A 25 24.41 8.50 17.75
N ASP A 26 24.96 8.71 16.57
CA ASP A 26 24.86 7.72 15.48
C ASP A 26 25.45 6.36 15.87
N LYS A 27 26.43 6.35 16.80
CA LYS A 27 27.02 5.14 17.38
C LYS A 27 26.22 4.57 18.55
N LYS A 28 25.37 5.37 19.20
CA LYS A 28 24.51 5.01 20.34
C LYS A 28 23.12 5.62 20.13
N PRO A 29 22.31 5.08 19.19
CA PRO A 29 21.05 5.71 18.80
C PRO A 29 19.91 5.48 19.80
N VAL A 30 20.07 4.51 20.72
CA VAL A 30 19.02 4.08 21.65
C VAL A 30 19.40 4.45 23.08
N SER A 31 18.49 5.15 23.76
CA SER A 31 18.54 5.43 25.20
C SER A 31 17.56 4.52 25.92
N LEU A 32 18.06 3.62 26.78
CA LEU A 32 17.23 2.70 27.56
C LEU A 32 17.10 3.20 28.99
N LEU A 33 15.88 3.45 29.44
CA LEU A 33 15.57 3.73 30.83
C LEU A 33 14.96 2.48 31.47
N PHE A 34 15.69 1.90 32.42
CA PHE A 34 15.26 0.72 33.15
C PHE A 34 14.64 1.11 34.50
N GLY A 35 13.52 0.48 34.84
CA GLY A 35 12.86 0.68 36.12
C GLY A 35 11.80 -0.38 36.37
N ALA A 36 11.54 -0.69 37.64
CA ALA A 36 10.50 -1.63 38.03
C ALA A 36 9.09 -1.17 37.59
N ASN A 37 8.11 -2.07 37.62
CA ASN A 37 6.72 -1.67 37.43
C ASN A 37 6.30 -0.73 38.56
N GLY A 38 5.59 0.35 38.23
CA GLY A 38 5.27 1.41 39.18
C GLY A 38 6.39 2.42 39.46
N ALA A 39 7.59 2.27 38.88
CA ALA A 39 8.71 3.21 39.07
C ALA A 39 8.60 4.52 38.25
N GLY A 40 7.45 4.78 37.60
CA GLY A 40 7.21 6.04 36.89
C GLY A 40 7.57 6.07 35.40
N LYS A 41 7.76 4.92 34.75
CA LYS A 41 8.05 4.85 33.29
C LYS A 41 6.97 5.55 32.45
N THR A 42 5.70 5.20 32.67
CA THR A 42 4.55 5.83 32.00
C THR A 42 4.39 7.31 32.39
N THR A 43 4.75 7.66 33.62
CA THR A 43 4.77 9.04 34.12
C THR A 43 5.81 9.88 33.39
N LEU A 44 7.02 9.35 33.18
CA LEU A 44 8.07 10.00 32.41
C LEU A 44 7.65 10.21 30.96
N LEU A 45 7.02 9.20 30.34
CA LEU A 45 6.48 9.33 28.99
C LEU A 45 5.46 10.48 28.90
N ASN A 46 4.56 10.57 29.89
CA ASN A 46 3.57 11.64 29.99
C ASN A 46 4.16 13.01 30.33
N ALA A 47 5.36 13.07 30.91
CA ALA A 47 6.02 14.35 31.14
C ALA A 47 6.40 15.03 29.82
N PHE A 48 6.70 14.27 28.76
CA PHE A 48 6.93 14.85 27.42
C PHE A 48 5.67 15.48 26.85
N THR A 49 4.54 14.76 26.88
CA THR A 49 3.26 15.28 26.36
C THR A 49 2.80 16.49 27.15
N TRP A 50 2.95 16.47 28.48
CA TRP A 50 2.67 17.62 29.32
C TRP A 50 3.58 18.80 29.00
N ALA A 51 4.90 18.61 28.90
CA ALA A 51 5.82 19.69 28.55
C ALA A 51 5.44 20.35 27.21
N LEU A 52 5.21 19.54 26.17
CA LEU A 52 4.92 20.00 24.82
C LEU A 52 3.54 20.65 24.67
N TYR A 53 2.50 20.05 25.25
CA TYR A 53 1.10 20.41 24.94
C TYR A 53 0.30 20.87 26.15
N GLY A 54 0.79 20.68 27.37
CA GLY A 54 0.09 21.02 28.61
C GLY A 54 -0.98 20.01 29.04
N SER A 55 -1.17 18.92 28.28
CA SER A 55 -2.11 17.85 28.56
C SER A 55 -1.37 16.53 28.80
N LEU A 56 -1.85 15.71 29.75
CA LEU A 56 -1.39 14.33 29.87
C LEU A 56 -2.17 13.45 28.87
N SER A 57 -1.69 12.23 28.60
CA SER A 57 -2.47 11.28 27.82
C SER A 57 -3.69 10.80 28.60
N ASP A 58 -4.70 10.30 27.88
CA ASP A 58 -5.92 9.72 28.47
C ASP A 58 -5.64 8.49 29.37
N ASP A 59 -4.43 7.93 29.30
CA ASP A 59 -4.03 6.76 30.11
C ASP A 59 -3.72 7.13 31.56
N VAL A 60 -3.83 8.41 31.89
CA VAL A 60 -3.70 8.93 33.23
C VAL A 60 -5.09 9.09 33.84
N GLU A 61 -5.38 8.25 34.83
CA GLU A 61 -6.69 8.21 35.52
C GLU A 61 -7.04 9.53 36.22
N VAL A 62 -6.06 10.20 36.82
CA VAL A 62 -6.26 11.46 37.55
C VAL A 62 -5.46 12.56 36.89
N GLN A 63 -6.11 13.39 36.07
CA GLN A 63 -5.45 14.46 35.31
C GLN A 63 -4.99 15.62 36.21
N ASP A 64 -5.75 15.91 37.28
CA ASP A 64 -5.54 17.08 38.13
C ASP A 64 -4.45 16.90 39.19
N GLN A 65 -4.07 15.66 39.51
CA GLN A 65 -3.00 15.38 40.47
C GLN A 65 -1.64 15.31 39.74
N MET A 66 -0.90 16.41 39.87
CA MET A 66 0.41 16.58 39.22
C MET A 66 1.55 16.76 40.21
N VAL A 67 1.32 17.37 41.38
CA VAL A 67 2.34 17.48 42.42
C VAL A 67 2.58 16.11 43.04
N THR A 68 3.83 15.79 43.36
CA THR A 68 4.16 14.62 44.17
C THR A 68 3.38 14.60 45.48
N ASP A 69 2.66 13.50 45.76
CA ASP A 69 1.78 13.38 46.94
C ASP A 69 2.49 13.69 48.26
N ILE A 70 3.72 13.21 48.43
CA ILE A 70 4.52 13.46 49.64
C ILE A 70 4.83 14.95 49.78
N VAL A 71 5.20 15.62 48.69
CA VAL A 71 5.47 17.05 48.66
C VAL A 71 4.22 17.85 48.99
N TRP A 72 3.07 17.46 48.42
CA TRP A 72 1.80 18.13 48.69
C TRP A 72 1.33 17.95 50.14
N ARG A 73 1.41 16.74 50.68
CA ARG A 73 0.99 16.46 52.08
C ARG A 73 1.85 17.19 53.10
N GLN A 74 3.16 17.27 52.86
CA GLN A 74 4.09 17.96 53.75
C GLN A 74 4.01 19.49 53.65
N LEU A 75 3.40 20.01 52.59
CA LEU A 75 3.24 21.45 52.42
C LEU A 75 2.25 22.01 53.45
N PRO A 76 2.58 23.11 54.15
CA PRO A 76 1.63 23.81 55.02
C PRO A 76 0.46 24.40 54.22
N SER A 77 -0.72 24.50 54.84
CA SER A 77 -1.84 25.26 54.24
C SER A 77 -1.43 26.73 54.06
N GLY A 78 -1.77 27.31 52.91
CA GLY A 78 -1.37 28.66 52.49
C GLY A 78 0.02 28.75 51.83
N SER A 79 0.75 27.63 51.71
CA SER A 79 2.02 27.57 50.96
C SER A 79 1.80 27.05 49.54
N SER A 80 2.75 27.31 48.63
CA SER A 80 2.67 26.89 47.22
C SER A 80 3.70 25.82 46.86
N ALA A 81 3.30 24.80 46.10
CA ALA A 81 4.19 23.82 45.51
C ALA A 81 4.43 24.14 44.03
N LYS A 82 5.71 24.16 43.62
CA LYS A 82 6.10 24.32 42.22
C LYS A 82 6.17 22.97 41.53
N ILE A 83 5.52 22.88 40.36
CA ILE A 83 5.69 21.79 39.39
C ILE A 83 6.33 22.34 38.13
N ALA A 84 7.28 21.60 37.55
CA ALA A 84 7.89 21.99 36.30
C ALA A 84 8.40 20.79 35.51
N VAL A 85 8.37 20.91 34.19
CA VAL A 85 9.06 20.02 33.26
C VAL A 85 9.85 20.88 32.30
N GLU A 86 11.16 20.66 32.28
CA GLU A 86 12.08 21.26 31.33
C GLU A 86 12.51 20.20 30.31
N LEU A 87 12.40 20.53 29.02
CA LEU A 87 12.80 19.68 27.92
C LEU A 87 13.80 20.43 27.04
N VAL A 88 14.99 19.85 26.86
CA VAL A 88 15.98 20.37 25.92
C VAL A 88 16.15 19.41 24.76
N PHE A 89 16.04 19.95 23.55
CA PHE A 89 16.06 19.18 22.32
C PHE A 89 16.62 20.00 21.16
N GLN A 90 17.08 19.31 20.13
CA GLN A 90 17.53 19.89 18.87
C GLN A 90 16.53 19.59 17.75
N HIS A 91 16.29 20.56 16.87
CA HIS A 91 15.49 20.37 15.67
C HIS A 91 16.04 21.27 14.56
N GLU A 92 16.29 20.70 13.38
CA GLU A 92 16.86 21.40 12.21
C GLU A 92 18.15 22.19 12.53
N GLY A 93 19.04 21.58 13.31
CA GLY A 93 20.31 22.21 13.73
C GLY A 93 20.19 23.20 14.90
N GLN A 94 18.98 23.64 15.22
CA GLN A 94 18.69 24.61 16.28
C GLN A 94 18.45 23.94 17.64
N ASN A 95 19.02 24.49 18.71
CA ASN A 95 18.77 24.03 20.08
C ASN A 95 17.59 24.77 20.70
N TYR A 96 16.71 24.02 21.37
CA TYR A 96 15.53 24.54 22.06
C TYR A 96 15.55 24.12 23.53
N LYS A 97 15.17 25.05 24.41
CA LYS A 97 14.86 24.81 25.80
C LYS A 97 13.41 25.17 26.05
N LEU A 98 12.59 24.17 26.38
CA LEU A 98 11.19 24.31 26.73
C LEU A 98 11.04 24.17 28.23
N LEU A 99 10.37 25.11 28.87
CA LEU A 99 9.96 25.02 30.27
C LEU A 99 8.45 25.17 30.33
N ARG A 100 7.78 24.17 30.92
CA ARG A 100 6.40 24.29 31.35
C ARG A 100 6.34 24.18 32.87
N SER A 101 5.66 25.09 33.54
CA SER A 101 5.61 25.11 35.00
C SER A 101 4.32 25.70 35.54
N ALA A 102 3.91 25.27 36.73
CA ALA A 102 2.83 25.88 37.49
C ALA A 102 3.21 25.98 38.97
N SER A 103 2.60 26.92 39.68
CA SER A 103 2.68 27.01 41.14
C SER A 103 1.28 26.82 41.72
N LEU A 104 1.12 25.84 42.60
CA LEU A 104 -0.18 25.45 43.14
C LEU A 104 -0.24 25.79 44.62
N LEU A 105 -1.21 26.62 45.01
CA LEU A 105 -1.48 26.98 46.40
C LEU A 105 -2.23 25.85 47.09
N LYS A 106 -1.75 25.43 48.27
CA LYS A 106 -2.44 24.43 49.08
C LYS A 106 -3.47 25.09 49.99
N GLU A 107 -4.73 24.92 49.63
CA GLU A 107 -5.87 25.28 50.49
C GLU A 107 -6.43 24.05 51.22
N ASP A 108 -6.45 22.90 50.53
CA ASP A 108 -6.97 21.62 51.03
C ASP A 108 -6.05 20.46 50.60
N ASP A 109 -6.33 19.24 51.06
CA ASP A 109 -5.60 18.03 50.66
C ASP A 109 -5.83 17.65 49.19
N LYS A 110 -6.91 18.14 48.57
CA LYS A 110 -7.14 17.99 47.13
C LYS A 110 -6.30 19.01 46.34
N GLN A 111 -5.49 18.52 45.41
CA GLN A 111 -4.73 19.38 44.50
C GLN A 111 -5.67 20.12 43.53
N PRO A 112 -5.49 21.43 43.31
CA PRO A 112 -6.21 22.17 42.28
C PRO A 112 -5.71 21.81 40.89
N THR A 113 -6.57 21.95 39.87
CA THR A 113 -6.18 21.78 38.46
C THR A 113 -5.12 22.83 38.09
N PRO A 114 -3.96 22.43 37.57
CA PRO A 114 -2.90 23.37 37.23
C PRO A 114 -3.22 24.15 35.95
N TYR A 115 -2.90 25.45 35.97
CA TYR A 115 -2.83 26.29 34.78
C TYR A 115 -1.36 26.63 34.49
N PRO A 116 -0.66 25.85 33.64
CA PRO A 116 0.78 25.97 33.51
C PRO A 116 1.19 27.08 32.54
N ASP A 117 2.18 27.87 32.96
CA ASP A 117 2.92 28.78 32.10
C ASP A 117 3.87 28.01 31.19
N ILE A 118 4.10 28.56 30.00
CA ILE A 118 5.02 28.01 28.99
C ILE A 118 6.05 29.05 28.57
N ALA A 119 7.30 28.64 28.51
CA ALA A 119 8.40 29.42 27.96
C ALA A 119 9.28 28.56 27.06
N LEU A 120 9.65 29.10 25.90
CA LEU A 120 10.53 28.46 24.94
C LEU A 120 11.69 29.41 24.64
N TRP A 121 12.90 28.88 24.66
CA TRP A 121 14.11 29.58 24.21
C TRP A 121 14.73 28.82 23.06
N ALA A 122 15.25 29.54 22.07
CA ALA A 122 15.98 29.00 20.94
C ALA A 122 17.42 29.55 20.94
N ASN A 123 18.40 28.69 20.67
CA ASN A 123 19.82 29.04 20.57
C ASN A 123 20.46 28.50 19.28
N ASN A 124 20.98 29.42 18.46
CA ASN A 124 21.55 29.14 17.12
C ASN A 124 22.99 28.62 17.15
N GLY A 125 23.55 28.34 18.33
CA GLY A 125 24.96 27.95 18.50
C GLY A 125 25.89 29.10 18.85
N ASP A 126 25.44 30.36 18.72
CA ASP A 126 26.20 31.59 19.05
C ASP A 126 26.22 31.91 20.56
N GLY A 127 25.74 30.99 21.41
CA GLY A 127 25.71 31.12 22.86
C GLY A 127 24.58 32.01 23.41
N GLN A 128 23.94 32.85 22.58
CA GLN A 128 22.76 33.62 22.98
C GLN A 128 21.47 32.82 22.79
N SER A 129 20.69 32.72 23.87
CA SER A 129 19.36 32.12 23.86
C SER A 129 18.31 33.21 23.76
N VAL A 130 17.50 33.18 22.69
CA VAL A 130 16.40 34.14 22.47
C VAL A 130 15.09 33.51 22.88
N LYS A 131 14.26 34.23 23.64
CA LYS A 131 12.91 33.77 23.99
C LYS A 131 12.02 33.81 22.74
N VAL A 132 11.32 32.73 22.47
CA VAL A 132 10.43 32.60 21.31
C VAL A 132 9.04 33.11 21.66
N ASP A 133 8.51 34.01 20.83
CA ASP A 133 7.13 34.46 20.91
C ASP A 133 6.17 33.35 20.46
N ALA A 134 4.97 33.32 21.06
CA ALA A 134 3.97 32.27 20.82
C ALA A 134 4.55 30.83 20.92
N PRO A 135 5.14 30.45 22.08
CA PRO A 135 5.88 29.19 22.24
C PRO A 135 5.05 27.95 21.87
N GLN A 136 3.74 27.94 22.17
CA GLN A 136 2.86 26.83 21.83
C GLN A 136 2.72 26.63 20.32
N GLN A 137 2.61 27.70 19.53
CA GLN A 137 2.51 27.61 18.07
C GLN A 137 3.81 27.06 17.47
N LYS A 138 4.97 27.52 17.98
CA LYS A 138 6.26 26.99 17.53
C LYS A 138 6.39 25.50 17.84
N ILE A 139 5.99 25.05 19.03
CA ILE A 139 6.00 23.61 19.37
C ILE A 139 5.08 22.83 18.44
N SER A 140 3.85 23.29 18.22
CA SER A 140 2.91 22.62 17.31
C SER A 140 3.40 22.57 15.86
N SER A 141 4.25 23.51 15.43
CA SER A 141 4.90 23.45 14.12
C SER A 141 6.03 22.43 14.04
N ILE A 142 6.75 22.18 15.15
CA ILE A 142 7.85 21.21 15.21
C ILE A 142 7.30 19.79 15.35
N LEU A 143 6.32 19.62 16.23
CA LEU A 143 5.65 18.36 16.50
C LEU A 143 4.18 18.63 16.83
N PRO A 144 3.25 18.46 15.87
CA PRO A 144 1.82 18.59 16.11
C PRO A 144 1.32 17.62 17.18
N GLN A 145 0.37 18.07 18.00
CA GLN A 145 -0.19 17.26 19.08
C GLN A 145 -0.84 15.96 18.58
N SER A 146 -1.49 16.01 17.42
CA SER A 146 -2.16 14.88 16.80
C SER A 146 -1.23 13.72 16.47
N VAL A 147 -0.03 14.01 15.95
CA VAL A 147 0.98 13.00 15.61
C VAL A 147 1.80 12.55 16.82
N SER A 148 1.73 13.27 17.95
CA SER A 148 2.50 12.95 19.15
C SER A 148 2.29 11.52 19.67
N ARG A 149 1.10 10.95 19.45
CA ARG A 149 0.74 9.57 19.83
C ARG A 149 1.60 8.49 19.17
N PHE A 150 2.30 8.81 18.07
CA PHE A 150 3.24 7.88 17.39
C PHE A 150 4.66 7.99 17.92
N PHE A 151 5.01 9.10 18.57
CA PHE A 151 6.33 9.33 19.15
C PHE A 151 6.36 8.97 20.64
N PHE A 152 5.24 9.20 21.34
CA PHE A 152 5.10 8.94 22.78
C PHE A 152 3.99 7.92 23.03
N PHE A 153 4.31 6.63 22.90
CA PHE A 153 3.36 5.53 23.14
C PHE A 153 3.89 4.56 24.21
N ASN A 154 2.96 3.94 24.94
CA ASN A 154 3.24 2.79 25.79
C ASN A 154 3.07 1.49 24.98
N GLY A 155 3.62 0.38 25.48
CA GLY A 155 3.53 -0.92 24.80
C GLY A 155 2.09 -1.39 24.54
N GLU A 156 1.14 -0.97 25.37
CA GLU A 156 -0.28 -1.32 25.27
C GLU A 156 -1.02 -0.55 24.15
N ARG A 157 -0.55 0.65 23.77
CA ARG A 157 -1.19 1.48 22.74
C ARG A 157 -0.87 1.09 21.30
N ILE A 158 0.13 0.24 21.06
CA ILE A 158 0.46 -0.21 19.69
C ILE A 158 -0.77 -0.81 19.00
N GLU A 159 -1.61 -1.56 19.73
CA GLU A 159 -2.82 -2.16 19.19
C GLU A 159 -3.89 -1.13 18.80
N LYS A 160 -4.04 -0.04 19.56
CA LYS A 160 -4.99 1.05 19.28
C LYS A 160 -4.56 1.89 18.08
N LEU A 161 -3.25 2.05 17.85
CA LEU A 161 -2.71 2.77 16.69
C LEU A 161 -2.98 2.06 15.35
N VAL A 162 -3.28 0.76 15.38
CA VAL A 162 -3.58 -0.06 14.18
C VAL A 162 -5.09 -0.09 13.86
N GLN A 163 -5.95 0.53 14.68
CA GLN A 163 -7.39 0.57 14.41
C GLN A 163 -7.72 1.53 13.26
N LYS A 164 -8.54 1.07 12.31
CA LYS A 164 -8.84 1.75 11.03
C LYS A 164 -9.39 3.18 11.19
N GLY A 165 -10.13 3.48 12.25
CA GLY A 165 -10.73 4.80 12.49
C GLY A 165 -9.73 5.88 12.91
N ALA A 166 -8.67 5.52 13.65
CA ALA A 166 -7.66 6.47 14.10
C ALA A 166 -6.72 6.93 12.97
N TYR A 167 -6.67 6.18 11.86
CA TYR A 167 -5.74 6.42 10.77
C TYR A 167 -6.14 7.59 9.87
N SER A 168 -7.44 7.90 9.72
CA SER A 168 -7.91 8.98 8.85
C SER A 168 -7.60 10.38 9.40
N GLU A 169 -7.91 10.63 10.68
CA GLU A 169 -7.58 11.89 11.38
C GLU A 169 -6.07 12.14 11.34
N VAL A 170 -5.30 11.12 11.75
CA VAL A 170 -3.83 11.16 11.75
C VAL A 170 -3.26 11.38 10.36
N LYS A 171 -3.82 10.75 9.31
CA LYS A 171 -3.33 10.92 7.94
C LYS A 171 -3.37 12.39 7.52
N GLN A 172 -4.40 13.12 7.94
CA GLN A 172 -4.52 14.55 7.65
C GLN A 172 -3.44 15.35 8.39
N ASP A 173 -3.21 15.05 9.67
CA ASP A 173 -2.17 15.69 10.46
C ASP A 173 -0.74 15.42 9.96
N ILE A 174 -0.47 14.19 9.49
CA ILE A 174 0.81 13.83 8.87
C ILE A 174 0.99 14.59 7.55
N LYS A 175 -0.06 14.72 6.74
CA LYS A 175 -0.01 15.52 5.51
C LYS A 175 0.26 16.99 5.79
N ALA A 176 -0.33 17.55 6.84
CA ALA A 176 -0.06 18.92 7.29
C ALA A 176 1.41 19.08 7.70
N LEU A 177 1.95 18.14 8.49
CA LEU A 177 3.35 18.14 8.91
C LEU A 177 4.32 18.05 7.72
N LEU A 178 4.04 17.15 6.77
CA LEU A 178 4.83 16.99 5.55
C LEU A 178 4.58 18.08 4.52
N ASN A 179 3.70 19.04 4.82
CA ASN A 179 3.31 20.13 3.95
C ASN A 179 2.74 19.67 2.58
N ILE A 180 2.20 18.45 2.53
CA ILE A 180 1.63 17.82 1.31
C ILE A 180 0.34 18.53 0.89
N GLU A 181 -0.31 19.25 1.80
CA GLU A 181 -1.52 20.03 1.52
C GLU A 181 -1.34 21.06 0.39
N HIS A 182 -0.13 21.61 0.22
CA HIS A 182 0.15 22.50 -0.91
C HIS A 182 0.12 21.75 -2.24
N VAL A 183 0.62 20.51 -2.25
CA VAL A 183 0.61 19.65 -3.43
C VAL A 183 -0.81 19.21 -3.75
N GLU A 184 -1.60 18.82 -2.75
CA GLU A 184 -3.02 18.45 -2.94
C GLU A 184 -3.85 19.63 -3.45
N ARG A 185 -3.63 20.82 -2.89
CA ARG A 185 -4.24 22.06 -3.42
C ARG A 185 -3.81 22.34 -4.84
N ALA A 186 -2.53 22.20 -5.17
CA ALA A 186 -2.04 22.38 -6.54
C ALA A 186 -2.73 21.42 -7.50
N ILE A 187 -2.84 20.13 -7.15
CA ILE A 187 -3.56 19.13 -7.96
C ILE A 187 -5.02 19.52 -8.15
N ALA A 188 -5.70 20.05 -7.13
CA ALA A 188 -7.08 20.51 -7.24
C ALA A 188 -7.24 21.82 -8.06
N HIS A 189 -6.21 22.67 -8.09
CA HIS A 189 -6.24 23.95 -8.81
C HIS A 189 -5.77 23.85 -10.27
N LEU A 190 -4.86 22.93 -10.60
CA LEU A 190 -4.31 22.76 -11.95
C LEU A 190 -5.38 22.57 -13.04
N PRO A 191 -6.45 21.77 -12.85
CA PRO A 191 -7.53 21.66 -13.82
C PRO A 191 -8.25 22.99 -14.08
N LYS A 192 -8.39 23.85 -13.06
CA LYS A 192 -8.99 25.18 -13.22
C LYS A 192 -8.12 26.12 -14.06
N VAL A 193 -6.80 25.99 -13.90
CA VAL A 193 -5.83 26.74 -14.72
C VAL A 193 -5.85 26.24 -16.15
N ASP A 194 -5.90 24.92 -16.35
CA ASP A 194 -6.03 24.30 -17.67
C ASP A 194 -7.28 24.82 -18.39
N ARG A 195 -8.46 24.72 -17.78
CA ARG A 195 -9.71 25.27 -18.33
C ARG A 195 -9.62 26.75 -18.70
N LYS A 196 -8.91 27.56 -17.90
CA LYS A 196 -8.71 28.99 -18.20
C LYS A 196 -7.82 29.21 -19.43
N ILE A 197 -6.74 28.44 -19.55
CA ILE A 197 -5.84 28.51 -20.72
C ILE A 197 -6.57 28.02 -21.97
N THR A 198 -7.31 26.93 -21.85
CA THR A 198 -8.04 26.31 -22.95
C THR A 198 -9.23 27.18 -23.42
N ALA A 199 -9.88 27.91 -22.51
CA ALA A 199 -10.84 28.95 -22.87
C ALA A 199 -10.23 30.07 -23.73
N THR A 200 -8.99 30.51 -23.45
CA THR A 200 -8.28 31.46 -24.33
C THR A 200 -7.86 30.86 -25.68
N LEU A 201 -7.70 29.55 -25.78
CA LEU A 201 -7.44 28.85 -27.06
C LEU A 201 -8.72 28.75 -27.91
N LYS A 202 -9.89 28.64 -27.27
CA LYS A 202 -11.21 28.63 -27.92
C LYS A 202 -11.44 29.87 -28.78
N ASP A 203 -11.00 31.04 -28.31
CA ASP A 203 -11.10 32.30 -29.05
C ASP A 203 -10.21 32.34 -30.32
N ARG A 204 -9.22 31.44 -30.45
CA ARG A 204 -8.23 31.45 -31.54
C ARG A 204 -8.27 30.20 -32.44
N GLY A 205 -8.95 29.13 -32.03
CA GLY A 205 -8.84 27.78 -32.63
C GLY A 205 -9.83 27.42 -33.75
N GLY A 206 -10.81 28.27 -34.06
CA GLY A 206 -11.86 27.97 -35.06
C GLY A 206 -12.95 27.01 -34.54
N GLU A 207 -13.95 26.72 -35.39
CA GLU A 207 -15.21 26.06 -35.00
C GLU A 207 -15.02 24.59 -34.55
N GLN A 208 -14.17 23.82 -35.24
CA GLN A 208 -13.89 22.42 -34.89
C GLN A 208 -13.16 22.27 -33.55
N ALA A 209 -12.21 23.15 -33.25
CA ALA A 209 -11.51 23.15 -31.98
C ALA A 209 -12.45 23.54 -30.83
N SER A 210 -13.39 24.46 -31.08
CA SER A 210 -14.40 24.85 -30.09
C SER A 210 -15.38 23.71 -29.78
N GLU A 211 -15.81 22.92 -30.76
CA GLU A 211 -16.72 21.78 -30.54
C GLU A 211 -16.03 20.64 -29.78
N LEU A 212 -14.82 20.25 -30.20
CA LEU A 212 -14.03 19.23 -29.50
C LEU A 212 -13.74 19.64 -28.05
N GLN A 213 -13.44 20.92 -27.80
CA GLN A 213 -13.23 21.39 -26.44
C GLN A 213 -14.51 21.33 -25.60
N ARG A 214 -15.68 21.62 -26.19
CA ARG A 214 -16.96 21.48 -25.48
C ARG A 214 -17.20 20.04 -25.06
N GLU A 215 -16.92 19.08 -25.93
CA GLU A 215 -17.03 17.65 -25.60
C GLU A 215 -16.06 17.25 -24.48
N ILE A 216 -14.82 17.77 -24.50
CA ILE A 216 -13.84 17.54 -23.42
C ILE A 216 -14.36 18.10 -22.10
N ASP A 217 -14.83 19.35 -22.08
CA ASP A 217 -15.35 20.00 -20.87
C ASP A 217 -16.55 19.22 -20.29
N GLU A 218 -17.48 18.77 -21.15
CA GLU A 218 -18.64 17.96 -20.75
C GLU A 218 -18.23 16.61 -20.13
N ILE A 219 -17.24 15.93 -20.73
CA ILE A 219 -16.72 14.66 -20.22
C ILE A 219 -16.00 14.86 -18.89
N GLU A 220 -15.18 15.89 -18.77
CA GLU A 220 -14.47 16.23 -17.53
C GLU A 220 -15.43 16.55 -16.39
N ASP A 221 -16.45 17.38 -16.66
CA ASP A 221 -17.45 17.73 -15.65
C ASP A 221 -18.21 16.48 -15.19
N ARG A 222 -18.59 15.61 -16.13
CA ARG A 222 -19.22 14.32 -15.80
C ARG A 222 -18.31 13.42 -14.99
N GLN A 223 -17.01 13.39 -15.30
CA GLN A 223 -16.02 12.63 -14.52
C GLN A 223 -15.92 13.16 -13.09
N THR A 224 -15.80 14.49 -12.91
CA THR A 224 -15.74 15.08 -11.57
C THR A 224 -17.02 14.87 -10.75
N GLN A 225 -18.19 14.89 -11.40
CA GLN A 225 -19.45 14.55 -10.74
C GLN A 225 -19.45 13.10 -10.27
N LEU A 226 -19.10 12.16 -11.16
CA LEU A 226 -19.04 10.73 -10.82
C LEU A 226 -18.03 10.44 -9.70
N ASP A 227 -16.88 11.10 -9.68
CA ASP A 227 -15.89 10.96 -8.60
C ASP A 227 -16.42 11.47 -7.26
N THR A 228 -17.16 12.59 -7.27
CA THR A 228 -17.79 13.15 -6.07
C THR A 228 -18.90 12.24 -5.55
N ASP A 229 -19.73 11.70 -6.45
CA ASP A 229 -20.77 10.73 -6.12
C ASP A 229 -20.17 9.45 -5.55
N LEU A 230 -19.07 8.95 -6.12
CA LEU A 230 -18.33 7.79 -5.61
C LEU A 230 -17.79 8.02 -4.19
N GLN A 231 -17.21 9.19 -3.92
CA GLN A 231 -16.74 9.52 -2.57
C GLN A 231 -17.88 9.60 -1.56
N THR A 232 -19.01 10.19 -1.95
CA THR A 232 -20.20 10.28 -1.12
C THR A 232 -20.76 8.90 -0.80
N LEU A 233 -20.94 8.08 -1.84
CA LEU A 233 -21.42 6.71 -1.72
C LEU A 233 -20.48 5.85 -0.86
N ASP A 234 -19.16 5.98 -0.98
CA ASP A 234 -18.22 5.21 -0.16
C ASP A 234 -18.30 5.63 1.33
N GLY A 235 -18.50 6.93 1.60
CA GLY A 235 -18.74 7.47 2.94
C GLY A 235 -20.04 6.96 3.57
N GLU A 236 -21.14 6.97 2.81
CA GLU A 236 -22.43 6.40 3.22
C GLU A 236 -22.29 4.90 3.49
N LEU A 237 -21.63 4.17 2.61
CA LEU A 237 -21.44 2.72 2.71
C LEU A 237 -20.59 2.36 3.92
N SER A 238 -19.57 3.17 4.26
CA SER A 238 -18.82 3.05 5.50
C SER A 238 -19.71 3.23 6.73
N THR A 239 -20.57 4.24 6.74
CA THR A 239 -21.50 4.53 7.83
C THR A 239 -22.49 3.37 8.03
N PHE A 240 -23.15 2.93 6.96
CA PHE A 240 -24.09 1.81 7.02
C PHE A 240 -23.42 0.49 7.42
N ARG A 241 -22.15 0.27 7.05
CA ARG A 241 -21.38 -0.89 7.52
C ARG A 241 -21.15 -0.82 9.02
N ALA A 242 -20.76 0.34 9.56
CA ALA A 242 -20.56 0.52 10.99
C ALA A 242 -21.85 0.33 11.79
N GLU A 243 -22.97 0.88 11.32
CA GLU A 243 -24.29 0.68 11.92
C GLU A 243 -24.69 -0.79 11.92
N ARG A 244 -24.55 -1.46 10.76
CA ARG A 244 -24.81 -2.90 10.64
C ARG A 244 -23.98 -3.70 11.64
N ASP A 245 -22.69 -3.41 11.74
CA ASP A 245 -21.78 -4.15 12.62
C ASP A 245 -22.13 -3.91 14.10
N GLY A 246 -22.51 -2.68 14.46
CA GLY A 246 -23.04 -2.37 15.80
C GLY A 246 -24.31 -3.15 16.14
N VAL A 247 -25.26 -3.25 15.20
CA VAL A 247 -26.48 -4.06 15.37
C VAL A 247 -26.15 -5.54 15.50
N LEU A 248 -25.22 -6.06 14.68
CA LEU A 248 -24.80 -7.47 14.76
C LEU A 248 -24.17 -7.81 16.11
N ASP A 249 -23.35 -6.91 16.67
CA ASP A 249 -22.77 -7.08 17.99
C ASP A 249 -23.81 -7.03 19.11
N LEU A 250 -24.85 -6.20 18.98
CA LEU A 250 -25.99 -6.22 19.89
C LEU A 250 -26.70 -7.58 19.84
N LEU A 251 -27.00 -8.08 18.63
CA LEU A 251 -27.67 -9.37 18.43
C LEU A 251 -26.87 -10.55 18.98
N ARG A 252 -25.53 -10.51 18.91
CA ARG A 252 -24.65 -11.52 19.50
C ARG A 252 -24.71 -11.56 21.02
N LYS A 253 -25.00 -10.43 21.67
CA LYS A 253 -25.13 -10.34 23.13
C LYS A 253 -26.46 -10.87 23.64
N HIS A 254 -27.48 -10.98 22.78
CA HIS A 254 -28.77 -11.57 23.14
C HIS A 254 -28.73 -13.11 23.08
N ALA A 255 -29.02 -13.75 24.23
CA ALA A 255 -28.87 -15.18 24.43
C ALA A 255 -29.67 -16.06 23.44
N GLU A 256 -30.87 -15.64 23.03
CA GLU A 256 -31.71 -16.40 22.11
C GLU A 256 -31.26 -16.31 20.65
N VAL A 257 -30.61 -15.21 20.26
CA VAL A 257 -30.22 -14.93 18.87
C VAL A 257 -28.79 -15.36 18.55
N ALA A 258 -27.91 -15.42 19.57
CA ALA A 258 -26.52 -15.84 19.45
C ALA A 258 -26.28 -17.16 18.66
N PRO A 259 -27.01 -18.27 18.89
CA PRO A 259 -26.78 -19.52 18.13
C PRO A 259 -27.19 -19.41 16.66
N ILE A 260 -28.23 -18.64 16.35
CA ILE A 260 -28.68 -18.39 14.97
C ILE A 260 -27.65 -17.51 14.24
N GLN A 261 -27.17 -16.46 14.91
CA GLN A 261 -26.15 -15.58 14.36
C GLN A 261 -24.84 -16.32 14.09
N LYS A 262 -24.42 -17.24 14.97
CA LYS A 262 -23.24 -18.08 14.75
C LYS A 262 -23.37 -18.97 13.50
N ARG A 263 -24.55 -19.54 13.26
CA ARG A 263 -24.81 -20.34 12.04
C ARG A 263 -24.77 -19.49 10.78
N ARG A 264 -25.31 -18.26 10.83
CA ARG A 264 -25.23 -17.30 9.73
C ARG A 264 -23.78 -16.94 9.44
N ASP A 265 -23.00 -16.60 10.46
CA ASP A 265 -21.59 -16.21 10.31
C ASP A 265 -20.78 -17.35 9.66
N GLN A 266 -21.01 -18.60 10.07
CA GLN A 266 -20.39 -19.77 9.46
C GLN A 266 -20.75 -19.91 7.96
N ALA A 267 -22.03 -19.79 7.61
CA ALA A 267 -22.48 -19.88 6.22
C ALA A 267 -21.91 -18.75 5.35
N VAL A 268 -21.74 -17.54 5.90
CA VAL A 268 -21.11 -16.41 5.21
C VAL A 268 -19.64 -16.68 4.94
N ILE A 269 -18.90 -17.26 5.89
CA ILE A 269 -17.50 -17.66 5.71
C ILE A 269 -17.39 -18.70 4.59
N GLU A 270 -18.24 -19.74 4.63
CA GLU A 270 -18.26 -20.80 3.62
C GLU A 270 -18.55 -20.24 2.22
N LEU A 271 -19.54 -19.35 2.09
CA LEU A 271 -19.88 -18.69 0.84
C LEU A 271 -18.71 -17.84 0.31
N THR A 272 -18.04 -17.10 1.19
CA THR A 272 -16.92 -16.24 0.83
C THR A 272 -15.74 -17.06 0.32
N ASN A 273 -15.42 -18.16 1.01
CA ASN A 273 -14.39 -19.10 0.59
C ASN A 273 -14.73 -19.73 -0.76
N ALA A 274 -15.98 -20.17 -0.96
CA ALA A 274 -16.43 -20.73 -2.24
C ALA A 274 -16.31 -19.73 -3.39
N ARG A 275 -16.69 -18.46 -3.18
CA ARG A 275 -16.53 -17.38 -4.18
C ARG A 275 -15.07 -17.15 -4.53
N SER A 276 -14.20 -17.02 -3.53
CA SER A 276 -12.76 -16.84 -3.77
C SER A 276 -12.14 -17.98 -4.60
N SER A 277 -12.57 -19.22 -4.34
CA SER A 277 -12.14 -20.41 -5.09
C SER A 277 -12.57 -20.35 -6.57
N VAL A 278 -13.79 -19.89 -6.84
CA VAL A 278 -14.29 -19.68 -8.21
C VAL A 278 -13.47 -18.61 -8.92
N ASP A 279 -13.19 -17.48 -8.26
CA ASP A 279 -12.44 -16.38 -8.86
C ASP A 279 -10.99 -16.77 -9.16
N MET A 280 -10.32 -17.49 -8.24
CA MET A 280 -9.00 -18.06 -8.49
C MET A 280 -9.00 -19.02 -9.68
N SER A 281 -10.00 -19.92 -9.76
CA SER A 281 -10.12 -20.86 -10.87
C SER A 281 -10.34 -20.15 -12.21
N ARG A 282 -11.12 -19.06 -12.23
CA ARG A 282 -11.33 -18.23 -13.42
C ARG A 282 -10.06 -17.50 -13.84
N ALA A 283 -9.32 -16.94 -12.88
CA ALA A 283 -8.05 -16.28 -13.14
C ALA A 283 -7.02 -17.25 -13.72
N GLU A 284 -6.96 -18.48 -13.18
CA GLU A 284 -6.10 -19.54 -13.70
C GLU A 284 -6.48 -19.91 -15.14
N GLN A 285 -7.77 -20.09 -15.43
CA GLN A 285 -8.25 -20.33 -16.80
C GLN A 285 -7.87 -19.19 -17.76
N ALA A 286 -8.10 -17.94 -17.35
CA ALA A 286 -7.75 -16.78 -18.15
C ALA A 286 -6.24 -16.73 -18.44
N ASN A 287 -5.40 -17.04 -17.46
CA ASN A 287 -3.95 -17.10 -17.63
C ASN A 287 -3.52 -18.21 -18.60
N ILE A 288 -4.11 -19.40 -18.50
CA ILE A 288 -3.84 -20.50 -19.45
C ILE A 288 -4.23 -20.10 -20.87
N ILE A 289 -5.39 -19.46 -21.05
CA ILE A 289 -5.86 -18.99 -22.36
C ILE A 289 -4.92 -17.89 -22.89
N ALA A 290 -4.52 -16.92 -22.06
CA ALA A 290 -3.63 -15.84 -22.47
C ALA A 290 -2.24 -16.34 -22.86
N THR A 291 -1.68 -17.30 -22.11
CA THR A 291 -0.31 -17.79 -22.32
C THR A 291 -0.20 -18.93 -23.33
N ARG A 292 -1.23 -19.77 -23.48
CA ARG A 292 -1.21 -20.98 -24.31
C ARG A 292 -2.36 -21.09 -25.29
N GLY A 293 -3.32 -20.16 -25.29
CA GLY A 293 -4.49 -20.21 -26.16
C GLY A 293 -4.14 -20.13 -27.64
N PHE A 294 -3.04 -19.46 -28.00
CA PHE A 294 -2.57 -19.40 -29.39
C PHE A 294 -2.29 -20.80 -29.98
N LEU A 295 -1.90 -21.78 -29.15
CA LEU A 295 -1.61 -23.14 -29.61
C LEU A 295 -2.82 -23.81 -30.27
N ALA A 296 -4.05 -23.45 -29.85
CA ALA A 296 -5.28 -23.96 -30.44
C ALA A 296 -5.47 -23.55 -31.91
N PHE A 297 -4.78 -22.51 -32.37
CA PHE A 297 -4.88 -21.99 -33.73
C PHE A 297 -3.63 -22.30 -34.59
N THR A 298 -2.62 -22.97 -34.03
CA THR A 298 -1.34 -23.20 -34.72
C THR A 298 -1.24 -24.50 -35.50
N ASP A 299 -2.23 -25.41 -35.41
CA ASP A 299 -2.15 -26.75 -36.03
C ASP A 299 -1.84 -26.71 -37.54
N ASP A 300 -2.53 -25.86 -38.30
CA ASP A 300 -2.30 -25.72 -39.75
C ASP A 300 -0.94 -25.06 -40.05
N LEU A 301 -0.54 -24.06 -39.27
CA LEU A 301 0.74 -23.37 -39.40
C LEU A 301 1.90 -24.34 -39.15
N VAL A 302 1.81 -25.17 -38.10
CA VAL A 302 2.80 -26.20 -37.76
C VAL A 302 2.87 -27.26 -38.86
N ALA A 303 1.72 -27.69 -39.40
CA ALA A 303 1.68 -28.65 -40.50
C ALA A 303 2.33 -28.11 -41.78
N LYS A 304 2.00 -26.87 -42.19
CA LYS A 304 2.58 -26.20 -43.36
C LYS A 304 4.07 -25.94 -43.21
N THR A 305 4.49 -25.44 -42.05
CA THR A 305 5.91 -25.16 -41.75
C THR A 305 6.73 -26.44 -41.78
N SER A 306 6.22 -27.51 -41.16
CA SER A 306 6.89 -28.81 -41.17
C SER A 306 7.00 -29.39 -42.58
N ARG A 307 5.96 -29.31 -43.42
CA ARG A 307 6.06 -29.77 -44.83
C ARG A 307 7.10 -28.98 -45.60
N THR A 308 7.02 -27.65 -45.54
CA THR A 308 7.94 -26.75 -46.23
C THR A 308 9.38 -27.06 -45.86
N ALA A 309 9.64 -27.28 -44.58
CA ALA A 309 10.98 -27.56 -44.12
C ALA A 309 11.47 -28.98 -44.46
N SER A 310 10.62 -30.01 -44.40
CA SER A 310 10.96 -31.35 -44.93
C SER A 310 11.31 -31.29 -46.42
N THR A 311 10.57 -30.51 -47.22
CA THR A 311 10.88 -30.32 -48.64
C THR A 311 12.22 -29.61 -48.87
N LEU A 312 12.58 -28.63 -48.04
CA LEU A 312 13.89 -27.98 -48.12
C LEU A 312 15.03 -28.92 -47.73
N TYR A 313 14.79 -29.83 -46.79
CA TYR A 313 15.75 -30.86 -46.38
C TYR A 313 15.96 -31.92 -47.47
N GLU A 314 14.88 -32.44 -48.05
CA GLU A 314 14.93 -33.40 -49.18
C GLU A 314 15.63 -32.82 -50.41
N LYS A 315 15.48 -31.50 -50.64
CA LYS A 315 16.17 -30.77 -51.72
C LYS A 315 17.63 -30.44 -51.40
N GLY A 316 18.16 -30.81 -50.23
CA GLY A 316 19.54 -30.53 -49.82
C GLY A 316 19.84 -29.04 -49.59
N ALA A 317 18.82 -28.21 -49.43
CA ALA A 317 18.97 -26.79 -49.13
C ALA A 317 19.21 -26.53 -47.62
N LEU A 318 18.84 -27.49 -46.76
CA LEU A 318 19.06 -27.46 -45.31
C LEU A 318 19.38 -28.87 -44.77
N PRO A 319 20.42 -29.07 -43.93
CA PRO A 319 21.53 -28.15 -43.69
C PRO A 319 22.32 -27.93 -44.98
N ALA A 320 22.99 -26.78 -45.10
CA ALA A 320 23.76 -26.52 -46.30
C ALA A 320 24.92 -27.53 -46.37
N PRO A 321 25.30 -28.01 -47.55
CA PRO A 321 26.32 -29.05 -47.71
C PRO A 321 27.72 -28.60 -47.22
N LEU A 322 27.96 -27.29 -47.11
CA LEU A 322 29.24 -26.72 -46.69
C LEU A 322 29.03 -25.61 -45.66
N LYS A 323 29.83 -25.63 -44.59
CA LYS A 323 29.90 -24.53 -43.62
C LYS A 323 30.70 -23.38 -44.20
N ARG A 324 30.21 -22.15 -44.04
CA ARG A 324 30.91 -20.95 -44.54
C ARG A 324 32.32 -20.79 -43.98
N GLU A 325 32.51 -21.08 -42.69
CA GLU A 325 33.81 -21.07 -42.01
C GLU A 325 34.83 -22.05 -42.62
N PHE A 326 34.36 -23.16 -43.20
CA PHE A 326 35.24 -24.12 -43.87
C PHE A 326 35.74 -23.56 -45.19
N VAL A 327 34.85 -22.92 -45.96
CA VAL A 327 35.23 -22.25 -47.21
C VAL A 327 36.14 -21.05 -46.95
N ASP A 328 35.85 -20.25 -45.91
CA ASP A 328 36.69 -19.12 -45.50
C ASP A 328 38.11 -19.60 -45.14
N ARG A 329 38.24 -20.69 -44.37
CA ARG A 329 39.55 -21.29 -44.05
C ARG A 329 40.34 -21.77 -45.26
N LEU A 330 39.68 -22.32 -46.28
CA LEU A 330 40.35 -22.73 -47.53
C LEU A 330 40.87 -21.52 -48.32
N LEU A 331 40.11 -20.43 -48.35
CA LEU A 331 40.48 -19.18 -49.00
C LEU A 331 41.61 -18.44 -48.27
N ASP A 332 41.65 -18.50 -46.94
CA ASP A 332 42.69 -17.88 -46.10
C ASP A 332 44.00 -18.67 -46.13
N SER A 333 43.92 -20.01 -46.15
CA SER A 333 45.10 -20.89 -46.23
C SER A 333 45.67 -21.04 -47.64
N ASN A 334 45.06 -20.42 -48.65
CA ASN A 334 45.45 -20.46 -50.06
C ASN A 334 45.64 -21.89 -50.61
N LYS A 335 44.95 -22.88 -50.03
CA LYS A 335 45.12 -24.29 -50.38
C LYS A 335 43.78 -25.01 -50.38
N CYS A 336 43.48 -25.72 -51.46
CA CYS A 336 42.27 -26.51 -51.62
C CYS A 336 42.35 -27.82 -50.83
N ILE A 337 41.22 -28.48 -50.58
CA ILE A 337 41.16 -29.80 -49.93
C ILE A 337 41.98 -30.87 -50.69
N CYS A 338 42.00 -30.79 -52.02
CA CYS A 338 42.84 -31.64 -52.88
C CYS A 338 44.31 -31.19 -52.96
N HIS A 339 44.72 -30.25 -52.10
CA HIS A 339 46.06 -29.67 -52.00
C HIS A 339 46.47 -28.76 -53.17
N ALA A 340 45.59 -28.51 -54.13
CA ALA A 340 45.82 -27.53 -55.19
C ALA A 340 45.95 -26.10 -54.62
N PRO A 341 46.89 -25.28 -55.13
CA PRO A 341 47.07 -23.89 -54.67
C PRO A 341 45.92 -22.98 -55.13
N LEU A 342 45.35 -22.21 -54.20
CA LEU A 342 44.26 -21.24 -54.44
C LEU A 342 44.82 -19.83 -54.55
N VAL A 343 45.61 -19.58 -55.60
CA VAL A 343 46.24 -18.29 -55.87
C VAL A 343 45.18 -17.24 -56.20
N THR A 344 45.38 -16.01 -55.71
CA THR A 344 44.54 -14.84 -56.05
C THR A 344 44.47 -14.62 -57.56
N GLY A 345 43.27 -14.63 -58.13
CA GLY A 345 43.03 -14.48 -59.58
C GLY A 345 42.96 -15.79 -60.37
N SER A 346 43.16 -16.95 -59.73
CA SER A 346 43.00 -18.26 -60.40
C SER A 346 41.53 -18.68 -60.48
N ASP A 347 41.17 -19.36 -61.57
CA ASP A 347 39.83 -19.96 -61.73
C ASP A 347 39.46 -20.88 -60.57
N ALA A 348 40.44 -21.60 -60.02
CA ALA A 348 40.24 -22.47 -58.86
C ALA A 348 39.78 -21.69 -57.61
N ARG A 349 40.35 -20.50 -57.35
CA ARG A 349 39.92 -19.65 -56.22
C ARG A 349 38.54 -19.06 -56.47
N THR A 350 38.22 -18.66 -57.69
CA THR A 350 36.89 -18.14 -58.07
C THR A 350 35.79 -19.17 -57.83
N HIS A 351 36.00 -20.42 -58.25
CA HIS A 351 35.05 -21.51 -57.99
C HIS A 351 34.83 -21.79 -56.49
N VAL A 352 35.90 -21.73 -55.67
CA VAL A 352 35.78 -21.88 -54.21
C VAL A 352 35.09 -20.67 -53.57
N GLN A 353 35.26 -19.47 -54.12
CA GLN A 353 34.51 -18.28 -53.69
C GLN A 353 33.02 -18.37 -54.02
N GLU A 354 32.64 -18.98 -55.14
CA GLU A 354 31.23 -19.27 -55.43
C GLU A 354 30.63 -20.27 -54.42
N TRP A 355 31.42 -21.22 -53.92
CA TRP A 355 30.97 -22.12 -52.85
C TRP A 355 30.66 -21.37 -51.56
N ARG A 356 31.35 -20.26 -51.30
CA ARG A 356 31.08 -19.40 -50.14
C ARG A 356 29.68 -18.77 -50.19
N GLN A 357 29.17 -18.46 -51.39
CA GLN A 357 27.80 -17.96 -51.57
C GLN A 357 26.75 -19.07 -51.41
N LYS A 358 27.12 -20.32 -51.72
CA LYS A 358 26.28 -21.52 -51.55
C LYS A 358 26.42 -22.16 -50.15
N ALA A 359 27.37 -21.69 -49.34
CA ALA A 359 27.63 -22.20 -48.00
C ALA A 359 26.58 -21.70 -47.00
N GLY A 360 26.17 -22.59 -46.09
CA GLY A 360 25.12 -22.30 -45.12
C GLY A 360 25.55 -21.30 -44.06
N LEU A 361 24.62 -20.44 -43.67
CA LEU A 361 24.72 -19.62 -42.47
C LEU A 361 24.38 -20.48 -41.25
N GLN A 362 25.31 -20.56 -40.29
CA GLN A 362 25.13 -21.28 -39.03
C GLN A 362 23.89 -20.81 -38.24
N ALA A 363 23.52 -19.54 -38.36
CA ALA A 363 22.31 -18.98 -37.76
C ALA A 363 21.04 -19.67 -38.28
N VAL A 364 20.99 -20.02 -39.57
CA VAL A 364 19.83 -20.68 -40.19
C VAL A 364 19.75 -22.14 -39.74
N GLU A 365 20.88 -22.84 -39.64
CA GLU A 365 20.93 -24.21 -39.09
C GLU A 365 20.50 -24.24 -37.62
N THR A 366 20.95 -23.27 -36.83
CA THR A 366 20.58 -23.15 -35.41
C THR A 366 19.09 -22.87 -35.24
N ALA A 367 18.55 -21.93 -36.01
CA ALA A 367 17.12 -21.61 -36.02
C ALA A 367 16.29 -22.82 -36.46
N TRP A 368 16.76 -23.59 -37.44
CA TRP A 368 16.12 -24.84 -37.87
C TRP A 368 16.09 -25.90 -36.77
N GLN A 369 17.22 -26.16 -36.09
CA GLN A 369 17.28 -27.13 -35.01
C GLN A 369 16.33 -26.75 -33.85
N GLN A 370 16.29 -25.47 -33.49
CA GLN A 370 15.34 -24.96 -32.50
C GLN A 370 13.89 -25.14 -32.94
N LEU A 371 13.57 -24.76 -34.18
CA LEU A 371 12.24 -24.89 -34.75
C LEU A 371 11.80 -26.36 -34.79
N ASN A 372 12.64 -27.26 -35.27
CA ASN A 372 12.33 -28.70 -35.35
C ASN A 372 12.15 -29.31 -33.95
N GLY A 373 12.96 -28.89 -32.98
CA GLY A 373 12.81 -29.26 -31.58
C GLY A 373 11.49 -28.79 -30.94
N GLN A 374 10.91 -27.67 -31.41
CA GLN A 374 9.63 -27.13 -30.93
C GLN A 374 8.40 -27.67 -31.69
N ILE A 375 8.54 -27.97 -32.98
CA ILE A 375 7.47 -28.54 -33.83
C ILE A 375 7.03 -29.93 -33.32
N ILE A 376 7.97 -30.75 -32.84
CA ILE A 376 7.66 -32.11 -32.34
C ILE A 376 6.73 -32.06 -31.12
N PRO A 377 7.05 -31.31 -30.04
CA PRO A 377 6.15 -31.06 -28.91
C PRO A 377 4.77 -30.54 -29.33
N MET A 378 4.74 -29.57 -30.25
CA MET A 378 3.50 -28.97 -30.75
C MET A 378 2.62 -29.98 -31.52
N LYS A 379 3.21 -30.89 -32.30
CA LYS A 379 2.51 -32.00 -32.97
C LYS A 379 2.08 -33.14 -32.02
N SER A 380 2.81 -33.34 -30.93
CA SER A 380 2.52 -34.35 -29.91
C SER A 380 1.59 -33.85 -28.80
N GLY A 381 1.26 -32.55 -28.78
CA GLY A 381 0.17 -32.00 -27.98
C GLY A 381 -1.13 -32.77 -28.27
N PRO A 382 -2.03 -32.93 -27.29
CA PRO A 382 -3.16 -33.85 -27.37
C PRO A 382 -3.95 -33.63 -28.67
N ARG A 383 -3.84 -34.60 -29.59
CA ARG A 383 -4.52 -34.59 -30.89
C ARG A 383 -6.02 -34.39 -30.69
N ARG A 384 -6.52 -33.28 -31.22
CA ARG A 384 -7.94 -32.88 -31.34
C ARG A 384 -8.70 -32.66 -30.02
N PRO A 385 -9.19 -31.44 -29.76
CA PRO A 385 -10.23 -31.21 -28.78
C PRO A 385 -11.66 -31.45 -29.32
N GLU A 386 -11.86 -32.13 -30.45
CA GLU A 386 -13.23 -32.42 -30.95
C GLU A 386 -14.03 -33.35 -30.02
N ARG A 387 -13.35 -34.17 -29.21
CA ARG A 387 -14.00 -34.98 -28.15
C ARG A 387 -13.85 -34.40 -26.74
N SER A 388 -12.99 -33.41 -26.51
CA SER A 388 -12.81 -32.82 -25.18
C SER A 388 -13.67 -31.58 -24.96
N THR A 389 -13.99 -30.77 -25.97
CA THR A 389 -14.99 -29.70 -25.80
C THR A 389 -16.38 -30.27 -25.55
N SER A 390 -16.75 -31.37 -26.22
CA SER A 390 -18.01 -32.06 -25.94
C SER A 390 -18.02 -32.80 -24.60
N ARG A 391 -16.87 -33.29 -24.10
CA ARG A 391 -16.78 -33.99 -22.80
C ARG A 391 -16.58 -33.04 -21.62
N VAL A 392 -15.93 -31.90 -21.80
CA VAL A 392 -15.86 -30.80 -20.82
C VAL A 392 -17.19 -30.05 -20.76
N CYS A 393 -17.87 -29.78 -21.88
CA CYS A 393 -19.27 -29.30 -21.85
C CYS A 393 -20.23 -30.35 -21.28
N ARG A 394 -20.09 -31.65 -21.61
CA ARG A 394 -20.94 -32.70 -21.01
C ARG A 394 -20.60 -33.01 -19.55
N GLN A 395 -19.35 -32.86 -19.08
CA GLN A 395 -18.98 -33.02 -17.67
C GLN A 395 -19.32 -31.79 -16.85
N ALA A 396 -19.29 -30.59 -17.45
CA ALA A 396 -19.84 -29.37 -16.84
C ALA A 396 -21.38 -29.45 -16.72
N CYS A 397 -22.08 -29.99 -17.72
CA CYS A 397 -23.53 -30.26 -17.62
C CYS A 397 -23.89 -31.49 -16.74
N ARG A 398 -23.01 -32.49 -16.58
CA ARG A 398 -23.26 -33.70 -15.76
C ARG A 398 -22.83 -33.56 -14.30
N ARG A 399 -22.21 -32.45 -13.90
CA ARG A 399 -21.89 -32.12 -12.49
C ARG A 399 -22.90 -31.15 -11.88
N GLN A 400 -24.18 -31.29 -12.24
CA GLN A 400 -25.25 -30.96 -11.30
C GLN A 400 -25.44 -32.16 -10.36
N PRO A 401 -25.38 -31.99 -9.03
CA PRO A 401 -25.77 -33.05 -8.12
C PRO A 401 -27.28 -33.29 -8.24
N ALA A 402 -27.65 -34.42 -8.81
CA ALA A 402 -28.98 -35.00 -8.64
C ALA A 402 -29.05 -35.59 -7.22
N SER A 403 -29.58 -34.83 -6.27
CA SER A 403 -30.09 -35.39 -5.01
C SER A 403 -31.13 -34.47 -4.37
N VAL A 404 -32.38 -34.53 -4.83
CA VAL A 404 -33.56 -34.52 -3.95
C VAL A 404 -34.63 -35.42 -4.61
N SER A 405 -34.95 -36.52 -3.93
CA SER A 405 -36.06 -37.42 -4.27
C SER A 405 -37.42 -36.76 -3.99
N PRO A 406 -38.47 -37.01 -4.79
CA PRO A 406 -39.81 -36.54 -4.48
C PRO A 406 -40.50 -37.55 -3.54
N ARG A 407 -40.60 -37.22 -2.26
CA ARG A 407 -41.66 -37.73 -1.40
C ARG A 407 -42.62 -36.59 -1.13
N GLY A 408 -43.82 -36.69 -1.69
CA GLY A 408 -44.88 -35.75 -1.44
C GLY A 408 -45.29 -35.70 0.03
N ARG A 409 -45.72 -34.52 0.47
CA ARG A 409 -46.86 -34.35 1.37
C ARG A 409 -47.48 -32.99 1.07
N SER A 410 -48.72 -33.08 0.59
CA SER A 410 -49.72 -32.03 0.61
C SER A 410 -49.68 -31.28 1.94
N PHE A 411 -49.61 -29.95 1.90
CA PHE A 411 -50.34 -29.12 2.85
C PHE A 411 -50.83 -27.88 2.10
N ARG A 412 -52.15 -27.85 1.90
CA ARG A 412 -52.93 -26.65 1.61
C ARG A 412 -52.75 -25.68 2.78
N THR A 413 -52.51 -24.41 2.47
CA THR A 413 -52.98 -23.30 3.29
C THR A 413 -53.54 -22.23 2.37
N VAL A 414 -54.83 -22.39 2.13
CA VAL A 414 -55.80 -21.34 1.78
C VAL A 414 -55.88 -20.39 2.98
N TRP A 415 -55.79 -19.08 2.76
CA TRP A 415 -56.49 -18.00 3.50
C TRP A 415 -56.34 -16.74 2.63
N SER A 416 -57.25 -16.55 1.67
CA SER A 416 -58.47 -15.71 1.74
C SER A 416 -58.16 -14.21 1.72
N ALA A 417 -58.25 -13.63 0.53
CA ALA A 417 -58.60 -12.24 0.34
C ALA A 417 -60.13 -12.18 0.32
N GLU A 418 -60.73 -11.53 1.31
CA GLU A 418 -62.13 -11.08 1.25
C GLU A 418 -62.16 -9.76 0.47
N GLU A 419 -62.69 -9.81 -0.74
CA GLU A 419 -63.23 -8.64 -1.42
C GLU A 419 -64.76 -8.69 -1.33
N HIS A 420 -65.31 -7.60 -0.81
CA HIS A 420 -66.69 -7.18 -0.97
C HIS A 420 -67.10 -7.17 -2.45
N GLU A 421 -68.25 -7.75 -2.78
CA GLU A 421 -69.39 -7.01 -3.36
C GLU A 421 -70.54 -7.96 -3.74
N SER A 422 -71.72 -7.56 -3.28
CA SER A 422 -73.08 -7.90 -3.76
C SER A 422 -73.68 -9.28 -3.46
#